data_AF-A0A7N5K9Z8-F1
#
_entry.id   AF-A0A7N5K9Z8-F1
#
_cell.length_a   1.000
_cell.length_b   1.000
_cell.length_c   1.000
_cell.angle_alpha   90.00
_cell.angle_beta   90.00
_cell.angle_gamma   90.00
#
_symmetry.space_group_name_H-M   'P 1'
#
loop_
_entity.id
_entity.type
_entity.pdbx_description
1 polymer ?
#
loop_
_entity_poly.entity_id
_entity_poly.type
_entity_poly.pdbx_seq_one_letter_code
_entity_poly.pdbx_strand_id
1 'polypeptide(L)'
;LHFPREHLNKDFFRYHASQARSKTFINLREVSDRFKLPPGEYILIPSTFEPHQEADFLTGSRIPLHLVAQSLGSHRGLLGP
;
A
#
# COMPACT_ATOMS: atom_id res chain seq x y z
N LEU A 1 -9.39 16.39 -4.28
CA LEU A 1 -9.01 14.96 -4.13
C LEU A 1 -9.70 14.45 -2.87
N HIS A 2 -10.81 13.72 -3.02
CA HIS A 2 -11.52 13.13 -1.88
C HIS A 2 -10.92 11.73 -1.69
N PHE A 3 -9.95 11.61 -0.80
CA PHE A 3 -9.48 10.28 -0.40
C PHE A 3 -10.62 9.63 0.39
N PRO A 4 -11.07 8.42 0.02
CA PRO A 4 -12.08 7.75 0.83
C PRO A 4 -11.52 7.61 2.25
N ARG A 5 -12.24 8.17 3.23
CA ARG A 5 -11.95 7.99 4.66
C ARG A 5 -12.35 6.61 5.15
N GLU A 6 -12.73 5.73 4.23
CA GLU A 6 -13.26 4.43 4.53
C GLU A 6 -12.16 3.38 4.47
N HIS A 7 -12.20 2.49 5.45
CA HIS A 7 -11.25 1.40 5.54
C HIS A 7 -11.65 0.29 4.57
N LEU A 8 -10.74 -0.08 3.68
CA LEU A 8 -10.90 -1.28 2.86
C LEU A 8 -10.83 -2.52 3.77
N ASN A 9 -11.80 -3.41 3.61
CA ASN A 9 -11.84 -4.64 4.40
C ASN A 9 -10.84 -5.70 3.88
N LYS A 10 -10.70 -6.79 4.62
CA LYS A 10 -9.78 -7.88 4.28
C LYS A 10 -10.07 -8.52 2.91
N ASP A 11 -11.34 -8.62 2.53
CA ASP A 11 -11.73 -9.30 1.29
C ASP A 11 -11.30 -8.51 0.06
N PHE A 12 -11.26 -7.18 0.14
CA PHE A 12 -10.65 -6.36 -0.91
C PHE A 12 -9.24 -6.85 -1.25
N PHE A 13 -8.35 -6.95 -0.24
CA PHE A 13 -6.95 -7.35 -0.44
C PHE A 13 -6.79 -8.82 -0.83
N ARG A 14 -7.77 -9.68 -0.51
CA ARG A 14 -7.76 -11.10 -0.89
C ARG A 14 -8.06 -11.29 -2.38
N TYR A 15 -8.99 -10.50 -2.92
CA TYR A 15 -9.49 -10.68 -4.29
C TYR A 15 -8.90 -9.69 -5.31
N HIS A 16 -8.12 -8.69 -4.87
CA HIS A 16 -7.44 -7.74 -5.75
C HIS A 16 -5.92 -7.92 -5.69
N ALA A 17 -5.33 -8.33 -6.81
CA ALA A 17 -3.89 -8.45 -6.92
C ALA A 17 -3.21 -7.07 -6.92
N SER A 18 -2.06 -6.97 -6.26
CA SER A 18 -1.20 -5.80 -6.32
C SER A 18 -0.75 -5.50 -7.74
N GLN A 19 -0.77 -4.22 -8.13
CA GLN A 19 -0.29 -3.75 -9.43
C GLN A 19 1.21 -3.44 -9.41
N ALA A 20 1.73 -3.04 -8.25
CA ALA A 20 3.15 -2.91 -8.01
C ALA A 20 3.48 -3.25 -6.55
N ARG A 21 4.70 -3.72 -6.33
CA ARG A 21 5.24 -3.97 -5.00
C ARG A 21 6.75 -3.83 -4.98
N SER A 22 7.31 -3.43 -3.83
CA SER A 22 8.76 -3.46 -3.67
C SER A 22 9.28 -4.91 -3.73
N LYS A 23 10.46 -5.13 -4.30
CA LYS A 23 10.92 -6.50 -4.60
C LYS A 23 11.26 -7.33 -3.35
N THR A 24 11.76 -6.67 -2.31
CA THR A 24 12.27 -7.33 -1.10
C THR A 24 12.00 -6.47 0.11
N PHE A 25 11.73 -7.13 1.25
CA PHE A 25 11.80 -6.49 2.57
C PHE A 25 13.28 -6.22 2.87
N ILE A 26 13.72 -4.98 2.70
CA ILE A 26 15.11 -4.58 2.93
C ILE A 26 15.19 -3.70 4.17
N ASN A 27 16.16 -3.97 5.04
CA ASN A 27 16.43 -3.16 6.23
C ASN A 27 17.22 -1.88 5.87
N LEU A 28 16.67 -1.10 4.93
CA LEU A 28 17.20 0.21 4.58
C LEU A 28 16.31 1.29 5.19
N ARG A 29 16.93 2.42 5.55
CA ARG A 29 16.25 3.63 6.06
C ARG A 29 15.15 4.11 5.11
N GLU A 30 15.31 3.85 3.82
CA GLU A 30 14.37 4.22 2.77
C GLU A 30 14.28 3.08 1.75
N VAL A 31 13.05 2.75 1.35
CA VAL A 31 12.77 1.84 0.24
C VAL A 31 12.14 2.66 -0.87
N SER A 32 12.86 2.79 -1.98
CA SER A 32 12.40 3.53 -3.15
C SER A 32 12.42 2.61 -4.36
N ASP A 33 11.25 2.42 -4.98
CA ASP A 33 11.11 1.72 -6.26
C ASP A 33 10.33 2.62 -7.22
N ARG A 34 10.70 2.56 -8.51
CA ARG A 34 10.04 3.33 -9.57
C ARG A 34 9.11 2.41 -10.35
N PHE A 35 7.82 2.74 -10.34
CA PHE A 35 6.80 2.01 -11.08
C PHE A 35 6.19 2.88 -12.18
N LYS A 36 5.87 2.26 -13.31
CA LYS A 36 5.01 2.86 -14.35
C LYS A 36 3.67 2.15 -14.27
N LEU A 37 2.66 2.87 -13.78
CA LEU A 37 1.29 2.37 -13.69
C LEU A 37 0.43 3.03 -14.76
N PRO A 38 -0.60 2.35 -15.28
CA PRO A 38 -1.64 3.01 -16.05
C PRO A 38 -2.28 4.17 -15.26
N PRO A 39 -2.91 5.15 -15.92
CA PRO A 39 -3.69 6.18 -15.22
C PRO A 39 -4.81 5.54 -14.39
N GLY A 40 -4.94 5.95 -13.14
CA GLY A 40 -5.96 5.41 -12.23
C GLY A 40 -5.76 5.85 -10.79
N GLU A 41 -6.68 5.42 -9.91
CA GLU A 41 -6.57 5.61 -8.47
C GLU A 41 -5.94 4.39 -7.82
N TYR A 42 -4.91 4.64 -7.00
CA TYR A 42 -4.15 3.61 -6.33
C TYR A 42 -4.03 3.94 -4.85
N ILE A 43 -4.05 2.91 -4.02
CA ILE A 43 -3.64 3.00 -2.63
C ILE A 43 -2.21 2.48 -2.47
N LEU A 44 -1.42 3.20 -1.69
CA LEU A 44 -0.12 2.73 -1.22
C LEU A 44 -0.29 2.17 0.19
N ILE A 45 0.09 0.90 0.36
CA ILE A 45 0.04 0.22 1.65
C ILE A 45 1.49 0.05 2.11
N PRO A 46 1.95 0.84 3.09
CA PRO A 46 3.20 0.57 3.78
C PRO A 46 3.00 -0.49 4.86
N SER A 47 3.83 -1.53 4.88
CA SER A 47 3.80 -2.57 5.91
C SER A 47 5.19 -3.03 6.33
N THR A 48 5.30 -3.53 7.55
CA THR A 48 6.48 -4.28 8.01
C THR A 48 6.44 -5.73 7.54
N PHE A 49 7.55 -6.46 7.72
CA PHE A 49 7.59 -7.90 7.45
C PHE A 49 6.75 -8.68 8.46
N GLU A 50 6.96 -8.44 9.75
CA GLU A 50 6.19 -9.11 10.80
C GLU A 50 4.99 -8.26 11.22
N PRO A 51 3.85 -8.90 11.55
CA PRO A 51 2.73 -8.21 12.15
C PRO A 51 3.12 -7.66 13.53
N HIS A 52 2.43 -6.61 13.95
CA HIS A 52 2.61 -5.97 15.27
C HIS A 52 3.99 -5.34 15.52
N GLN A 53 4.76 -5.06 14.47
CA GLN A 53 5.94 -4.23 14.58
C GLN A 53 5.59 -2.75 14.43
N GLU A 54 6.02 -1.93 15.39
CA GLU A 54 5.86 -0.49 15.33
C GLU A 54 6.91 0.14 14.39
N ALA A 55 6.48 1.18 13.66
CA ALA A 55 7.24 1.74 12.55
C ALA A 55 6.91 3.22 12.32
N ASP A 56 7.94 4.08 12.35
CA ASP A 56 7.79 5.46 11.92
C ASP A 56 8.08 5.60 10.43
N PHE A 57 7.06 5.42 9.58
CA PHE A 57 7.21 5.36 8.11
C PHE A 57 7.68 6.67 7.46
N LEU A 58 7.51 7.82 8.13
CA LEU A 58 7.85 9.14 7.57
C LEU A 58 9.25 9.63 7.98
N THR A 59 9.84 9.08 9.05
CA THR A 59 11.05 9.64 9.69
C THR A 59 12.29 8.76 9.53
N GLY A 60 12.33 7.92 8.48
CA GLY A 60 13.49 7.08 8.17
C GLY A 60 13.62 5.88 9.10
N SER A 61 12.56 5.08 9.19
CA SER A 61 12.48 3.84 9.97
C SER A 61 13.58 2.85 9.54
N ARG A 62 14.22 2.20 10.53
CA ARG A 62 15.26 1.16 10.35
C ARG A 62 14.67 -0.26 10.37
N ILE A 63 13.46 -0.43 9.86
CA ILE A 63 12.79 -1.72 9.82
C ILE A 63 12.37 -2.02 8.38
N PRO A 64 12.25 -3.31 8.00
CA PRO A 64 11.95 -3.65 6.62
C PRO A 64 10.54 -3.19 6.25
N LEU A 65 10.47 -2.20 5.35
CA LEU A 65 9.21 -1.70 4.80
C LEU A 65 8.94 -2.35 3.44
N HIS A 66 7.69 -2.72 3.22
CA HIS A 66 7.16 -3.13 1.93
C HIS A 66 6.08 -2.17 1.49
N LEU A 67 6.19 -1.71 0.25
CA LEU A 67 5.21 -0.82 -0.36
C LEU A 67 4.43 -1.62 -1.39
N VAL A 68 3.11 -1.61 -1.27
CA VAL A 68 2.19 -2.22 -2.23
C VAL A 68 1.31 -1.16 -2.84
N ALA A 69 1.26 -1.09 -4.16
CA ALA A 69 0.26 -0.32 -4.89
C ALA A 69 -0.88 -1.23 -5.33
N GLN A 70 -2.10 -0.94 -4.89
CA GLN A 70 -3.31 -1.62 -5.37
C GLN A 70 -4.21 -0.64 -6.09
N SER A 71 -4.73 -1.05 -7.26
CA SER A 71 -5.73 -0.28 -7.97
C SER A 71 -7.03 -0.32 -7.18
N LEU A 72 -7.66 0.83 -6.99
CA LEU A 72 -9.01 0.91 -6.43
C LEU A 72 -10.08 0.51 -7.45
N GLY A 73 -9.72 0.32 -8.72
CA GLY A 73 -10.65 0.01 -9.80
C GLY A 73 -11.75 1.08 -9.95
N SER A 74 -12.85 0.72 -10.60
CA SER A 74 -14.04 1.59 -10.71
C SER A 74 -14.94 1.52 -9.45
N HIS A 75 -14.42 1.01 -8.33
CA HIS A 75 -15.19 0.67 -7.13
C HIS A 75 -15.56 1.87 -6.24
N ARG A 76 -15.93 3.00 -6.86
CA ARG A 76 -16.60 4.11 -6.16
C ARG A 76 -17.89 3.69 -5.43
N GLY A 77 -18.45 2.52 -5.74
CA GLY A 77 -19.67 1.98 -5.09
C GLY A 77 -19.45 0.90 -4.01
N LEU A 78 -18.20 0.47 -3.75
CA LEU A 78 -17.88 -0.40 -2.60
C LEU A 78 -17.31 0.39 -1.41
N LEU A 79 -16.92 1.61 -1.69
CA LEU A 79 -16.76 2.64 -0.69
C LEU A 79 -18.20 3.10 -0.37
N GLY A 80 -18.64 2.87 0.86
CA GLY A 80 -19.94 3.30 1.34
C GLY A 80 -20.11 4.82 1.31
N PRO A 81 -21.25 5.32 1.79
CA PRO A 81 -21.50 6.76 1.89
C PRO A 81 -20.51 7.49 2.82
#